data_AF-A0A2J6PFF1-F1
#
_entry.id   AF-A0A2J6PFF1-F1
#
_cell.length_a   1.000
_cell.length_b   1.000
_cell.length_c   1.000
_cell.angle_alpha   90.00
_cell.angle_beta   90.00
_cell.angle_gamma   90.00
#
_symmetry.space_group_name_H-M   'P 1'
#
loop_
_entity.id
_entity.type
_entity.pdbx_description
1 polymer ?
#
loop_
_entity_poly.entity_id
_entity_poly.type
_entity_poly.pdbx_seq_one_letter_code
_entity_poly.pdbx_strand_id
1 'polypeptide(L)'
;MQTRHDFPKIASWNRPPVTHVKEKTPLFIGFTRNWPLLQQVVLSYITSGWPPSDIYVVENTGTLHSNKKGLLSLQNPFFLNHTRLDLFGVNVLITPTLLTFSQLQTFYLFTAVERGWDYFFWSHMDVIITTNEYHEGSFYSRVVEVLQETLTPSWLGDQKDWAIRFYAYDWLALNHVQAFINLGGWDTFISYYTADCDMHERIKMENIKMATADAGNVSDVGTSIDLSLLFRKKIDPNLPPKTAADLDALEDDERAGKGYVQLTKAVQDAVEDKKNPKHIRNSWQEQQSGGKGEPFYREPHGFSDNLERAVQYGIQSFESKWGGHKGCGLPGFNTEDAWMLESTTIPPT
;
A
#
# COMPACT_ATOMS: atom_id res chain seq x y z
N MET A 1 -19.58 21.08 -10.78
CA MET A 1 -18.76 19.86 -10.70
C MET A 1 -17.53 20.23 -9.90
N GLN A 2 -17.16 19.46 -8.87
CA GLN A 2 -15.95 19.78 -8.10
C GLN A 2 -14.71 19.58 -8.97
N THR A 3 -13.71 20.43 -8.80
CA THR A 3 -12.42 20.45 -9.49
C THR A 3 -11.29 20.31 -8.48
N ARG A 4 -10.06 20.06 -8.93
CA ARG A 4 -8.88 19.99 -8.05
C ARG A 4 -8.69 21.22 -7.15
N HIS A 5 -9.23 22.39 -7.54
CA HIS A 5 -9.21 23.60 -6.71
C HIS A 5 -10.14 23.54 -5.50
N ASP A 6 -11.09 22.61 -5.49
CA ASP A 6 -12.02 22.35 -4.38
C ASP A 6 -11.45 21.35 -3.36
N PHE A 7 -10.23 20.85 -3.59
CA PHE A 7 -9.52 20.00 -2.62
C PHE A 7 -9.09 20.83 -1.40
N PRO A 8 -9.38 20.41 -0.16
CA PRO A 8 -9.05 21.22 1.01
C PRO A 8 -7.55 21.46 1.17
N LYS A 9 -7.20 22.62 1.73
CA LYS A 9 -5.83 23.04 1.97
C LYS A 9 -5.16 22.14 2.99
N ILE A 10 -4.01 21.59 2.58
CA ILE A 10 -3.10 20.86 3.45
C ILE A 10 -2.39 21.85 4.38
N ALA A 11 -2.22 21.45 5.64
CA ALA A 11 -1.48 22.22 6.63
C ALA A 11 -0.10 22.62 6.12
N SER A 12 0.30 23.86 6.42
CA SER A 12 1.49 24.51 5.84
C SER A 12 2.78 23.69 5.93
N TRP A 13 2.98 22.95 7.02
CA TRP A 13 4.18 22.13 7.24
C TRP A 13 4.17 20.75 6.58
N ASN A 14 3.06 20.35 5.96
CA ASN A 14 2.92 19.11 5.19
C ASN A 14 2.60 19.38 3.72
N ARG A 15 2.79 20.61 3.21
CA ARG A 15 2.56 20.87 1.78
C ARG A 15 3.55 20.08 0.93
N PRO A 16 3.09 19.36 -0.10
CA PRO A 16 3.99 18.71 -1.04
C PRO A 16 4.96 19.71 -1.68
N PRO A 17 6.21 19.32 -1.96
CA PRO A 17 7.14 20.21 -2.64
C PRO A 17 6.69 20.47 -4.08
N VAL A 18 7.06 21.63 -4.62
CA VAL A 18 6.81 21.98 -6.03
C VAL A 18 7.64 21.12 -6.98
N THR A 19 8.88 20.83 -6.58
CA THR A 19 9.81 20.00 -7.35
C THR A 19 9.78 18.58 -6.80
N HIS A 20 9.49 17.63 -7.67
CA HIS A 20 9.51 16.21 -7.36
C HIS A 20 10.95 15.70 -7.19
N VAL A 21 11.12 14.53 -6.59
CA VAL A 21 12.43 13.88 -6.46
C VAL A 21 13.04 13.56 -7.84
N LYS A 22 14.36 13.71 -7.96
CA LYS A 22 15.08 13.47 -9.23
C LYS A 22 15.00 12.00 -9.66
N GLU A 23 14.85 11.10 -8.69
CA GLU A 23 14.75 9.65 -8.84
C GLU A 23 13.44 9.19 -9.50
N LYS A 24 12.42 10.08 -9.57
CA LYS A 24 11.09 9.78 -10.13
C LYS A 24 10.47 8.50 -9.54
N THR A 25 10.35 8.45 -8.23
CA THR A 25 9.89 7.26 -7.49
C THR A 25 8.39 7.37 -7.15
N PRO A 26 7.49 6.72 -7.91
CA PRO A 26 6.05 6.77 -7.64
C PRO A 26 5.67 5.94 -6.40
N LEU A 27 4.44 6.15 -5.91
CA LEU A 27 3.78 5.30 -4.92
C LEU A 27 2.62 4.54 -5.55
N PHE A 28 2.70 3.20 -5.53
CA PHE A 28 1.57 2.34 -5.88
C PHE A 28 0.72 2.02 -4.64
N ILE A 29 -0.60 2.14 -4.79
CA ILE A 29 -1.58 1.69 -3.79
C ILE A 29 -2.55 0.74 -4.50
N GLY A 30 -2.44 -0.55 -4.18
CA GLY A 30 -3.29 -1.59 -4.76
C GLY A 30 -4.68 -1.59 -4.14
N PHE A 31 -5.72 -1.50 -4.94
CA PHE A 31 -7.11 -1.49 -4.47
C PHE A 31 -7.90 -2.67 -5.02
N THR A 32 -8.57 -3.40 -4.13
CA THR A 32 -9.54 -4.44 -4.54
C THR A 32 -10.95 -4.15 -4.01
N ARG A 33 -11.08 -3.78 -2.73
CA ARG A 33 -12.37 -3.58 -2.03
C ARG A 33 -12.27 -2.53 -0.94
N ASN A 34 -13.40 -2.06 -0.42
CA ASN A 34 -13.49 -1.08 0.68
C ASN A 34 -13.07 0.33 0.23
N TRP A 35 -13.99 0.98 -0.49
CA TRP A 35 -13.82 2.35 -0.97
C TRP A 35 -13.51 3.39 0.14
N PRO A 36 -14.12 3.34 1.34
CA PRO A 36 -13.74 4.20 2.45
C PRO A 36 -12.25 4.15 2.80
N LEU A 37 -11.68 2.96 2.95
CA LEU A 37 -10.25 2.80 3.29
C LEU A 37 -9.33 3.32 2.18
N LEU A 38 -9.67 3.10 0.91
CA LEU A 38 -8.88 3.66 -0.20
C LEU A 38 -8.80 5.18 -0.15
N GLN A 39 -9.93 5.86 0.10
CA GLN A 39 -9.92 7.32 0.21
C GLN A 39 -9.05 7.77 1.38
N GLN A 40 -9.13 7.06 2.50
CA GLN A 40 -8.36 7.35 3.69
C GLN A 40 -6.86 7.24 3.46
N VAL A 41 -6.38 6.13 2.90
CA VAL A 41 -4.94 5.96 2.65
C VAL A 41 -4.42 7.01 1.68
N VAL A 42 -5.13 7.28 0.58
CA VAL A 42 -4.74 8.29 -0.42
C VAL A 42 -4.66 9.67 0.23
N LEU A 43 -5.69 10.08 0.98
CA LEU A 43 -5.70 11.37 1.67
C LEU A 43 -4.61 11.43 2.74
N SER A 44 -4.34 10.35 3.47
CA SER A 44 -3.31 10.33 4.50
C SER A 44 -1.91 10.55 3.92
N TYR A 45 -1.62 9.99 2.74
CA TYR A 45 -0.38 10.27 2.01
C TYR A 45 -0.29 11.73 1.56
N ILE A 46 -1.35 12.25 0.92
CA ILE A 46 -1.40 13.64 0.43
C ILE A 46 -1.21 14.62 1.58
N THR A 47 -1.97 14.46 2.66
CA THR A 47 -1.92 15.32 3.86
C THR A 47 -0.65 15.14 4.69
N SER A 48 0.15 14.10 4.42
CA SER A 48 1.49 13.88 4.98
C SER A 48 2.61 14.31 4.02
N GLY A 49 2.28 15.08 2.98
CA GLY A 49 3.24 15.75 2.09
C GLY A 49 3.56 15.04 0.78
N TRP A 50 2.93 13.90 0.50
CA TRP A 50 3.18 13.19 -0.76
C TRP A 50 2.55 13.95 -1.94
N PRO A 51 3.30 14.24 -3.02
CA PRO A 51 2.74 14.85 -4.23
C PRO A 51 1.65 13.95 -4.83
N PRO A 52 0.39 14.42 -5.00
CA PRO A 52 -0.67 13.57 -5.54
C PRO A 52 -0.35 12.98 -6.93
N SER A 53 0.37 13.74 -7.75
CA SER A 53 0.84 13.32 -9.08
C SER A 53 1.83 12.15 -9.07
N ASP A 54 2.44 11.83 -7.93
CA ASP A 54 3.31 10.67 -7.75
C ASP A 54 2.57 9.46 -7.19
N ILE A 55 1.28 9.60 -6.83
CA ILE A 55 0.46 8.51 -6.32
C ILE A 55 -0.28 7.84 -7.49
N TYR A 56 -0.18 6.52 -7.55
CA TYR A 56 -0.82 5.65 -8.52
C TYR A 56 -1.71 4.66 -7.77
N VAL A 57 -3.01 4.92 -7.77
CA VAL A 57 -4.01 3.95 -7.33
C VAL A 57 -4.14 2.88 -8.41
N VAL A 58 -3.86 1.64 -8.06
CA VAL A 58 -3.99 0.50 -8.98
C VAL A 58 -5.32 -0.19 -8.70
N GLU A 59 -6.30 0.07 -9.55
CA GLU A 59 -7.62 -0.55 -9.52
C GLU A 59 -7.51 -2.03 -9.92
N ASN A 60 -7.32 -2.89 -8.93
CA ASN A 60 -7.28 -4.34 -9.04
C ASN A 60 -8.65 -4.96 -8.71
N THR A 61 -9.73 -4.39 -9.24
CA THR A 61 -11.10 -4.82 -8.92
C THR A 61 -11.57 -6.00 -9.79
N GLY A 62 -10.93 -6.20 -10.94
CA GLY A 62 -11.40 -7.15 -11.96
C GLY A 62 -12.74 -6.80 -12.59
N THR A 63 -13.19 -5.55 -12.46
CA THR A 63 -14.45 -5.05 -13.04
C THR A 63 -14.25 -4.29 -14.35
N LEU A 64 -13.05 -4.40 -14.93
CA LEU A 64 -12.61 -3.69 -16.13
C LEU A 64 -12.87 -2.18 -16.01
N HIS A 65 -13.56 -1.58 -16.98
CA HIS A 65 -13.86 -0.15 -16.98
C HIS A 65 -15.19 0.21 -16.29
N SER A 66 -15.79 -0.68 -15.50
CA SER A 66 -17.12 -0.46 -14.92
C SER A 66 -17.14 0.70 -13.94
N ASN A 67 -16.16 0.81 -13.05
CA ASN A 67 -16.00 1.97 -12.15
C ASN A 67 -15.77 3.27 -12.91
N LYS A 68 -14.87 3.26 -13.91
CA LYS A 68 -14.60 4.42 -14.78
C LYS A 68 -15.85 4.92 -15.52
N LYS A 69 -16.77 4.01 -15.86
CA LYS A 69 -18.06 4.31 -16.52
C LYS A 69 -19.19 4.60 -15.54
N GLY A 70 -18.95 4.57 -14.22
CA GLY A 70 -19.97 4.81 -13.19
C GLY A 70 -21.06 3.75 -13.13
N LEU A 71 -20.74 2.49 -13.49
CA LEU A 71 -21.73 1.40 -13.58
C LEU A 71 -21.93 0.63 -12.28
N LEU A 72 -21.07 0.84 -11.27
CA LEU A 72 -21.15 0.17 -9.98
C LEU A 72 -21.69 1.12 -8.92
N SER A 73 -22.58 0.64 -8.04
CA SER A 73 -23.08 1.45 -6.92
C SER A 73 -22.12 1.45 -5.74
N LEU A 74 -22.28 2.41 -4.83
CA LEU A 74 -21.47 2.51 -3.61
C LEU A 74 -21.53 1.24 -2.73
N GLN A 75 -22.57 0.42 -2.84
CA GLN A 75 -22.67 -0.82 -2.06
C GLN A 75 -21.97 -2.01 -2.71
N ASN A 76 -21.51 -1.88 -3.96
CA ASN A 76 -20.74 -2.91 -4.62
C ASN A 76 -19.36 -3.06 -3.94
N PRO A 77 -18.91 -4.28 -3.56
CA PRO A 77 -17.61 -4.50 -2.94
C PRO A 77 -16.42 -3.94 -3.72
N PHE A 78 -16.56 -3.89 -5.05
CA PHE A 78 -15.53 -3.47 -5.98
C PHE A 78 -15.66 -2.01 -6.42
N PHE A 79 -16.56 -1.25 -5.78
CA PHE A 79 -16.80 0.15 -6.12
C PHE A 79 -15.55 1.01 -5.89
N LEU A 80 -15.26 1.86 -6.87
CA LEU A 80 -14.25 2.91 -6.82
C LEU A 80 -14.74 4.11 -7.62
N ASN A 81 -14.50 5.33 -7.10
CA ASN A 81 -14.94 6.56 -7.77
C ASN A 81 -13.77 7.28 -8.46
N HIS A 82 -13.67 7.14 -9.78
CA HIS A 82 -12.64 7.80 -10.60
C HIS A 82 -12.71 9.33 -10.52
N THR A 83 -13.91 9.92 -10.48
CA THR A 83 -14.07 11.39 -10.36
C THR A 83 -13.50 11.91 -9.04
N ARG A 84 -13.67 11.15 -7.94
CA ARG A 84 -13.12 11.53 -6.64
C ARG A 84 -11.61 11.35 -6.57
N LEU A 85 -11.04 10.34 -7.22
CA LEU A 85 -9.59 10.20 -7.33
C LEU A 85 -8.97 11.31 -8.21
N ASP A 86 -9.65 11.74 -9.28
CA ASP A 86 -9.20 12.88 -10.08
C ASP A 86 -9.28 14.21 -9.31
N LEU A 87 -10.28 14.36 -8.43
CA LEU A 87 -10.36 15.47 -7.48
C LEU A 87 -9.14 15.50 -6.54
N PHE A 88 -8.69 14.34 -6.07
CA PHE A 88 -7.48 14.22 -5.25
C PHE A 88 -6.19 14.47 -6.05
N GLY A 89 -6.26 14.46 -7.38
CA GLY A 89 -5.12 14.70 -8.27
C GLY A 89 -4.19 13.49 -8.43
N VAL A 90 -4.65 12.29 -8.06
CA VAL A 90 -3.87 11.05 -8.18
C VAL A 90 -4.09 10.37 -9.53
N ASN A 91 -3.18 9.48 -9.90
CA ASN A 91 -3.29 8.66 -11.10
C ASN A 91 -4.04 7.37 -10.80
N VAL A 92 -4.77 6.84 -11.79
CA VAL A 92 -5.42 5.53 -11.69
C VAL A 92 -4.93 4.62 -12.80
N LEU A 93 -4.39 3.46 -12.42
CA LEU A 93 -4.08 2.35 -13.32
C LEU A 93 -5.15 1.28 -13.17
N ILE A 94 -5.68 0.76 -14.27
CA ILE A 94 -6.70 -0.29 -14.25
C ILE A 94 -6.03 -1.60 -14.63
N THR A 95 -6.16 -2.63 -13.80
CA THR A 95 -5.69 -3.96 -14.17
C THR A 95 -6.64 -4.62 -15.18
N PRO A 96 -6.15 -5.45 -16.10
CA PRO A 96 -6.99 -6.09 -17.12
C PRO A 96 -7.90 -7.19 -16.53
N THR A 97 -7.61 -7.66 -15.33
CA THR A 97 -8.38 -8.64 -14.57
C THR A 97 -8.09 -8.50 -13.08
N LEU A 98 -8.77 -9.26 -12.23
CA LEU A 98 -8.40 -9.38 -10.82
C LEU A 98 -7.10 -10.19 -10.70
N LEU A 99 -6.03 -9.54 -10.30
CA LEU A 99 -4.72 -10.13 -10.07
C LEU A 99 -4.60 -10.63 -8.63
N THR A 100 -3.90 -11.75 -8.44
CA THR A 100 -3.44 -12.20 -7.11
C THR A 100 -2.37 -11.25 -6.57
N PHE A 101 -1.94 -11.41 -5.31
CA PHE A 101 -0.91 -10.54 -4.73
C PHE A 101 0.40 -10.59 -5.54
N SER A 102 0.95 -11.76 -5.83
CA SER A 102 2.20 -11.89 -6.60
C SER A 102 2.06 -11.35 -8.02
N GLN A 103 0.91 -11.58 -8.67
CA GLN A 103 0.62 -11.01 -9.99
C GLN A 103 0.53 -9.47 -9.95
N LEU A 104 -0.05 -8.90 -8.88
CA LEU A 104 -0.13 -7.46 -8.69
C LEU A 104 1.25 -6.84 -8.43
N GLN A 105 2.11 -7.49 -7.64
CA GLN A 105 3.49 -7.06 -7.45
C GLN A 105 4.28 -7.10 -8.77
N THR A 106 4.09 -8.15 -9.59
CA THR A 106 4.64 -8.21 -10.95
C THR A 106 4.07 -7.12 -11.85
N PHE A 107 2.80 -6.74 -11.70
CA PHE A 107 2.22 -5.61 -12.42
C PHE A 107 2.86 -4.26 -12.05
N TYR A 108 3.22 -4.05 -10.79
CA TYR A 108 4.00 -2.87 -10.37
C TYR A 108 5.38 -2.86 -11.01
N LEU A 109 6.10 -3.99 -10.98
CA LEU A 109 7.41 -4.13 -11.64
C LEU A 109 7.31 -3.87 -13.15
N PHE A 110 6.35 -4.50 -13.83
CA PHE A 110 6.10 -4.28 -15.24
C PHE A 110 5.85 -2.80 -15.55
N THR A 111 4.99 -2.16 -14.77
CA THR A 111 4.68 -0.72 -14.94
C THR A 111 5.92 0.15 -14.73
N ALA A 112 6.75 -0.18 -13.74
CA ALA A 112 7.98 0.56 -13.47
C ALA A 112 9.00 0.43 -14.61
N VAL A 113 9.17 -0.78 -15.15
CA VAL A 113 10.03 -1.02 -16.32
C VAL A 113 9.53 -0.25 -17.54
N GLU A 114 8.23 -0.32 -17.87
CA GLU A 114 7.64 0.38 -19.01
C GLU A 114 7.78 1.91 -18.91
N ARG A 115 7.85 2.44 -17.69
CA ARG A 115 7.98 3.88 -17.42
C ARG A 115 9.41 4.33 -17.15
N GLY A 116 10.38 3.42 -17.14
CA GLY A 116 11.77 3.72 -16.84
C GLY A 116 11.98 4.24 -15.42
N TRP A 117 11.24 3.70 -14.45
CA TRP A 117 11.41 4.00 -13.03
C TRP A 117 12.36 2.98 -12.40
N ASP A 118 13.47 3.46 -11.85
CA ASP A 118 14.46 2.60 -11.18
C ASP A 118 13.95 2.10 -9.82
N TYR A 119 13.05 2.88 -9.21
CA TYR A 119 12.50 2.61 -7.89
C TYR A 119 11.01 2.89 -7.86
N PHE A 120 10.28 2.20 -6.99
CA PHE A 120 8.91 2.55 -6.63
C PHE A 120 8.64 2.26 -5.17
N PHE A 121 7.76 3.06 -4.57
CA PHE A 121 7.11 2.69 -3.32
C PHE A 121 5.85 1.89 -3.63
N TRP A 122 5.52 0.95 -2.76
CA TRP A 122 4.17 0.39 -2.70
C TRP A 122 3.67 0.44 -1.27
N SER A 123 2.35 0.59 -1.13
CA SER A 123 1.68 0.58 0.15
C SER A 123 0.40 -0.21 0.11
N HIS A 124 0.07 -0.77 1.28
CA HIS A 124 -1.23 -1.35 1.56
C HIS A 124 -2.33 -0.29 1.49
N MET A 125 -3.55 -0.72 1.17
CA MET A 125 -4.69 0.19 1.08
C MET A 125 -5.38 0.44 2.43
N ASP A 126 -5.08 -0.38 3.43
CA ASP A 126 -5.68 -0.38 4.76
C ASP A 126 -4.75 0.25 5.82
N VAL A 127 -3.99 1.27 5.42
CA VAL A 127 -3.10 2.02 6.33
C VAL A 127 -3.48 3.50 6.42
N ILE A 128 -3.08 4.12 7.52
CA ILE A 128 -3.09 5.58 7.70
C ILE A 128 -1.67 6.04 7.91
N ILE A 129 -1.25 7.01 7.10
CA ILE A 129 0.03 7.70 7.23
C ILE A 129 -0.16 8.97 8.05
N THR A 130 0.70 9.16 9.07
CA THR A 130 0.74 10.43 9.79
C THR A 130 2.17 10.95 9.91
N THR A 131 2.33 12.26 9.69
CA THR A 131 3.57 12.95 10.03
C THR A 131 3.80 12.88 11.53
N ASN A 132 4.96 12.39 11.98
CA ASN A 132 5.41 12.58 13.35
C ASN A 132 5.68 14.08 13.58
N GLU A 133 4.76 14.76 14.26
CA GLU A 133 4.80 16.22 14.42
C GLU A 133 5.81 16.72 15.47
N TYR A 134 6.44 15.81 16.23
CA TYR A 134 7.53 16.12 17.15
C TYR A 134 8.89 16.26 16.44
N HIS A 135 8.96 15.92 15.14
CA HIS A 135 10.17 16.02 14.33
C HIS A 135 9.94 16.96 13.15
N GLU A 136 10.99 17.65 12.71
CA GLU A 136 10.93 18.51 11.54
C GLU A 136 10.60 17.71 10.26
N GLY A 137 10.08 18.42 9.27
CA GLY A 137 9.68 17.83 7.99
C GLY A 137 8.32 17.14 8.01
N SER A 138 7.85 16.80 6.83
CA SER A 138 6.66 15.97 6.60
C SER A 138 7.06 14.50 6.59
N PHE A 139 6.09 13.58 6.58
CA PHE A 139 6.38 12.17 6.32
C PHE A 139 7.12 11.99 4.99
N TYR A 140 6.62 12.65 3.93
CA TYR A 140 7.22 12.56 2.60
C TYR A 140 8.67 13.05 2.57
N SER A 141 9.00 14.18 3.20
CA SER A 141 10.39 14.68 3.18
C SER A 141 11.36 13.70 3.83
N ARG A 142 10.96 13.05 4.93
CA ARG A 142 11.76 12.01 5.59
C ARG A 142 11.88 10.74 4.76
N VAL A 143 10.80 10.34 4.07
CA VAL A 143 10.88 9.23 3.10
C VAL A 143 11.89 9.53 2.00
N VAL A 144 11.94 10.76 1.50
CA VAL A 144 12.90 11.20 0.48
C VAL A 144 14.34 11.21 1.00
N GLU A 145 14.56 11.67 2.22
CA GLU A 145 15.88 11.60 2.87
C GLU A 145 16.38 10.15 2.97
N VAL A 146 15.50 9.23 3.39
CA VAL A 146 15.81 7.80 3.44
C VAL A 146 16.06 7.22 2.04
N LEU A 147 15.29 7.62 1.03
CA LEU A 147 15.54 7.23 -0.36
C LEU A 147 16.96 7.66 -0.77
N GLN A 148 17.32 8.93 -0.55
CA GLN A 148 18.64 9.45 -0.90
C GLN A 148 19.77 8.76 -0.15
N GLU A 149 19.60 8.48 1.15
CA GLU A 149 20.52 7.69 1.96
C GLU A 149 20.71 6.28 1.36
N THR A 150 19.61 5.61 1.00
CA THR A 150 19.58 4.27 0.42
C THR A 150 20.37 4.18 -0.88
N LEU A 151 20.45 5.28 -1.63
CA LEU A 151 21.21 5.36 -2.88
C LEU A 151 22.72 5.63 -2.69
N THR A 152 23.19 5.81 -1.46
CA THR A 152 24.61 6.07 -1.19
C THR A 152 25.42 4.76 -1.12
N PRO A 153 26.66 4.74 -1.64
CA PRO A 153 27.55 3.59 -1.47
C PRO A 153 27.84 3.25 0.00
N SER A 154 27.90 4.27 0.86
CA SER A 154 28.09 4.10 2.31
C SER A 154 26.95 3.35 2.97
N TRP A 155 25.70 3.61 2.53
CA TRP A 155 24.56 2.86 3.04
C TRP A 155 24.58 1.43 2.56
N LEU A 156 24.95 1.16 1.30
CA LEU A 156 24.99 -0.19 0.75
C LEU A 156 25.93 -1.08 1.57
N GLY A 157 27.17 -0.64 1.82
CA GLY A 157 28.19 -1.39 2.55
C GLY A 157 28.87 -2.45 1.68
N ASP A 158 29.04 -3.66 2.23
CA ASP A 158 29.69 -4.80 1.54
C ASP A 158 28.72 -5.65 0.70
N GLN A 159 27.44 -5.29 0.71
CA GLN A 159 26.38 -5.98 0.00
C GLN A 159 26.46 -5.69 -1.51
N LYS A 160 26.13 -6.71 -2.31
CA LYS A 160 26.23 -6.63 -3.78
C LYS A 160 25.29 -5.59 -4.39
N ASP A 161 24.09 -5.50 -3.82
CA ASP A 161 23.00 -4.61 -4.23
C ASP A 161 21.99 -4.51 -3.06
N TRP A 162 20.90 -3.78 -3.25
CA TRP A 162 19.75 -3.75 -2.35
C TRP A 162 18.45 -3.99 -3.11
N ALA A 163 17.45 -4.56 -2.44
CA ALA A 163 16.14 -4.84 -3.05
C ALA A 163 15.03 -4.03 -2.39
N ILE A 164 14.99 -3.99 -1.05
CA ILE A 164 13.84 -3.44 -0.31
C ILE A 164 14.29 -2.59 0.89
N ARG A 165 13.67 -1.41 1.04
CA ARG A 165 13.71 -0.60 2.25
C ARG A 165 12.30 -0.54 2.85
N PHE A 166 12.10 -1.19 3.99
CA PHE A 166 10.80 -1.24 4.70
C PHE A 166 10.65 -0.07 5.66
N TYR A 167 9.51 0.63 5.63
CA TYR A 167 9.22 1.71 6.59
C TYR A 167 8.34 1.21 7.75
N ALA A 168 7.47 0.25 7.47
CA ALA A 168 6.67 -0.44 8.47
C ALA A 168 6.31 -1.83 7.96
N TYR A 169 7.30 -2.74 7.97
CA TYR A 169 7.18 -4.05 7.33
C TYR A 169 6.62 -3.91 5.90
N ASP A 170 5.69 -4.77 5.47
CA ASP A 170 5.07 -4.76 4.15
C ASP A 170 4.01 -3.67 3.93
N TRP A 171 3.72 -2.82 4.91
CA TRP A 171 2.71 -1.76 4.81
C TRP A 171 3.15 -0.58 3.93
N LEU A 172 4.45 -0.30 3.91
CA LEU A 172 5.10 0.66 3.03
C LEU A 172 6.56 0.22 2.80
N ALA A 173 6.92 0.01 1.54
CA ALA A 173 8.28 -0.32 1.18
C ALA A 173 8.73 0.37 -0.12
N LEU A 174 10.00 0.76 -0.16
CA LEU A 174 10.72 1.17 -1.36
C LEU A 174 11.34 -0.07 -2.01
N ASN A 175 11.15 -0.25 -3.30
CA ASN A 175 11.68 -1.36 -4.07
C ASN A 175 12.66 -0.87 -5.13
N HIS A 176 13.77 -1.59 -5.28
CA HIS A 176 14.72 -1.42 -6.37
C HIS A 176 14.38 -2.34 -7.54
N VAL A 177 13.88 -1.78 -8.64
CA VAL A 177 13.31 -2.55 -9.76
C VAL A 177 14.33 -3.54 -10.32
N GLN A 178 15.57 -3.12 -10.55
CA GLN A 178 16.57 -3.98 -11.18
C GLN A 178 16.92 -5.20 -10.32
N ALA A 179 16.95 -5.06 -8.99
CA ALA A 179 17.19 -6.19 -8.10
C ALA A 179 16.10 -7.27 -8.24
N PHE A 180 14.83 -6.88 -8.33
CA PHE A 180 13.73 -7.80 -8.59
C PHE A 180 13.82 -8.46 -9.97
N ILE A 181 14.18 -7.70 -11.01
CA ILE A 181 14.36 -8.24 -12.38
C ILE A 181 15.48 -9.28 -12.41
N ASN A 182 16.61 -8.99 -11.76
CA ASN A 182 17.75 -9.92 -11.68
C ASN A 182 17.40 -11.23 -10.97
N LEU A 183 16.48 -11.18 -10.01
CA LEU A 183 15.97 -12.35 -9.28
C LEU A 183 14.87 -13.11 -10.03
N GLY A 184 14.43 -12.65 -11.20
CA GLY A 184 13.33 -13.24 -11.96
C GLY A 184 11.93 -12.82 -11.52
N GLY A 185 11.81 -11.75 -10.72
CA GLY A 185 10.54 -11.19 -10.27
C GLY A 185 9.79 -12.08 -9.28
N TRP A 186 8.52 -11.74 -9.03
CA TRP A 186 7.64 -12.51 -8.15
C TRP A 186 7.17 -13.78 -8.83
N ASP A 187 7.16 -14.89 -8.09
CA ASP A 187 6.60 -16.14 -8.58
C ASP A 187 5.07 -16.08 -8.58
N THR A 188 4.48 -15.94 -9.77
CA THR A 188 3.04 -15.73 -9.91
C THR A 188 2.19 -16.97 -9.58
N PHE A 189 2.79 -18.15 -9.41
CA PHE A 189 2.07 -19.33 -8.92
C PHE A 189 1.93 -19.33 -7.39
N ILE A 190 2.81 -18.61 -6.68
CA ILE A 190 2.66 -18.36 -5.25
C ILE A 190 1.74 -17.14 -5.10
N SER A 191 0.43 -17.38 -5.10
CA SER A 191 -0.62 -16.37 -5.35
C SER A 191 -0.72 -15.25 -4.30
N TYR A 192 -0.70 -15.61 -3.01
CA TYR A 192 -0.95 -14.71 -1.88
C TYR A 192 0.08 -14.94 -0.76
N TYR A 193 -0.31 -15.64 0.32
CA TYR A 193 0.60 -15.92 1.43
C TYR A 193 1.78 -16.76 0.97
N THR A 194 2.94 -16.53 1.60
CA THR A 194 4.26 -17.08 1.28
C THR A 194 4.93 -16.54 0.01
N ALA A 195 4.27 -15.68 -0.77
CA ALA A 195 4.90 -15.02 -1.92
C ALA A 195 6.03 -14.07 -1.50
N ASP A 196 5.79 -13.33 -0.42
CA ASP A 196 6.76 -12.46 0.24
C ASP A 196 7.92 -13.28 0.81
N CYS A 197 7.61 -14.41 1.44
CA CYS A 197 8.62 -15.32 1.95
C CYS A 197 9.51 -15.89 0.83
N ASP A 198 8.93 -16.31 -0.29
CA ASP A 198 9.70 -16.73 -1.47
C ASP A 198 10.68 -15.65 -1.96
N MET A 199 10.18 -14.43 -2.17
CA MET A 199 10.97 -13.33 -2.68
C MET A 199 12.08 -12.92 -1.69
N HIS A 200 11.73 -12.74 -0.41
CA HIS A 200 12.67 -12.30 0.62
C HIS A 200 13.78 -13.32 0.84
N GLU A 201 13.50 -14.61 0.78
CA GLU A 201 14.53 -15.65 0.90
C GLU A 201 15.45 -15.66 -0.31
N ARG A 202 14.93 -15.53 -1.54
CA ARG A 202 15.78 -15.37 -2.75
C ARG A 202 16.69 -14.14 -2.68
N ILE A 203 16.18 -13.01 -2.16
CA ILE A 203 16.99 -11.81 -1.94
C ILE A 203 18.15 -12.11 -0.96
N LYS A 204 17.89 -12.84 0.13
CA LYS A 204 18.93 -13.24 1.10
C LYS A 204 19.97 -14.19 0.50
N MET A 205 19.53 -15.18 -0.27
CA MET A 205 20.40 -16.16 -0.94
C MET A 205 21.42 -15.47 -1.87
N GLU A 206 21.02 -14.39 -2.54
CA GLU A 206 21.90 -13.60 -3.43
C GLU A 206 22.75 -12.55 -2.71
N ASN A 207 22.74 -12.52 -1.36
CA ASN A 207 23.42 -11.49 -0.57
C ASN A 207 23.04 -10.06 -0.98
N ILE A 208 21.76 -9.86 -1.32
CA ILE A 208 21.17 -8.56 -1.66
C ILE A 208 20.53 -7.97 -0.39
N LYS A 209 20.76 -6.68 -0.14
CA LYS A 209 20.35 -6.00 1.07
C LYS A 209 18.83 -5.80 1.15
N MET A 210 18.25 -6.18 2.28
CA MET A 210 16.97 -5.66 2.75
C MET A 210 17.17 -5.00 4.11
N ALA A 211 16.53 -3.87 4.33
CA ALA A 211 16.68 -3.15 5.60
C ALA A 211 15.42 -2.36 5.95
N THR A 212 15.33 -1.93 7.19
CA THR A 212 14.25 -1.07 7.70
C THR A 212 14.71 0.39 7.77
N ALA A 213 13.75 1.30 7.68
CA ALA A 213 13.90 2.73 7.89
C ALA A 213 12.71 3.27 8.67
N ASP A 214 12.85 4.47 9.20
CA ASP A 214 11.77 5.22 9.85
C ASP A 214 11.56 6.54 9.11
N ALA A 215 10.30 6.91 8.87
CA ALA A 215 9.92 8.21 8.32
C ALA A 215 8.70 8.84 9.03
N GLY A 216 8.24 8.22 10.11
CA GLY A 216 7.00 8.55 10.81
C GLY A 216 6.07 7.34 10.93
N ASN A 217 4.78 7.60 11.12
CA ASN A 217 3.86 6.54 11.51
C ASN A 217 3.10 6.00 10.29
N VAL A 218 3.19 4.69 10.11
CA VAL A 218 2.33 3.91 9.21
C VAL A 218 1.49 3.00 10.09
N SER A 219 0.19 3.25 10.15
CA SER A 219 -0.73 2.55 11.06
C SER A 219 -1.69 1.67 10.28
N ASP A 220 -1.64 0.36 10.55
CA ASP A 220 -2.52 -0.64 9.96
C ASP A 220 -3.91 -0.63 10.61
N VAL A 221 -4.96 -0.34 9.83
CA VAL A 221 -6.32 -0.10 10.33
C VAL A 221 -7.37 -0.96 9.61
N GLY A 222 -8.50 -1.22 10.27
CA GLY A 222 -9.62 -2.00 9.71
C GLY A 222 -10.87 -1.16 9.43
N THR A 223 -10.87 0.11 9.86
CA THR A 223 -12.02 1.00 9.79
C THR A 223 -11.59 2.41 9.37
N SER A 224 -12.56 3.19 8.87
CA SER A 224 -12.32 4.57 8.47
C SER A 224 -12.53 5.52 9.66
N ILE A 225 -11.64 6.50 9.81
CA ILE A 225 -11.77 7.62 10.74
C ILE A 225 -12.47 8.81 10.06
N ASP A 226 -12.78 9.86 10.82
CA ASP A 226 -13.14 11.16 10.25
C ASP A 226 -11.94 11.74 9.47
N LEU A 227 -12.08 11.77 8.15
CA LEU A 227 -11.04 12.22 7.22
C LEU A 227 -10.70 13.71 7.38
N SER A 228 -11.57 14.51 7.99
CA SER A 228 -11.28 15.92 8.26
C SER A 228 -10.10 16.11 9.21
N LEU A 229 -9.84 15.13 10.10
CA LEU A 229 -8.72 15.13 11.03
C LEU A 229 -7.35 15.11 10.32
N LEU A 230 -7.28 14.52 9.13
CA LEU A 230 -6.05 14.43 8.33
C LEU A 230 -5.56 15.80 7.84
N PHE A 231 -6.45 16.79 7.69
CA PHE A 231 -6.09 18.12 7.19
C PHE A 231 -5.48 19.03 8.26
N ARG A 232 -5.40 18.57 9.52
CA ARG A 232 -4.75 19.26 10.63
C ARG A 232 -5.25 20.71 10.81
N LYS A 233 -6.57 20.86 10.91
CA LYS A 233 -7.28 22.11 11.19
C LYS A 233 -7.74 22.18 12.64
N LYS A 234 -7.99 23.39 13.16
CA LYS A 234 -8.61 23.61 14.48
C LYS A 234 -10.11 23.29 14.45
N ILE A 235 -10.45 22.01 14.48
CA ILE A 235 -11.84 21.52 14.42
C ILE A 235 -12.48 21.56 15.82
N ASP A 236 -13.66 22.16 15.93
CA ASP A 236 -14.54 22.02 17.09
C ASP A 236 -15.39 20.75 16.93
N PRO A 237 -15.24 19.73 17.82
CA PRO A 237 -16.02 18.50 17.74
C PRO A 237 -17.53 18.71 17.83
N ASN A 238 -17.99 19.81 18.43
CA ASN A 238 -19.42 20.13 18.53
C ASN A 238 -19.97 20.80 17.26
N LEU A 239 -19.10 21.35 16.43
CA LEU A 239 -19.43 22.07 15.20
C LEU A 239 -18.50 21.61 14.05
N PRO A 240 -18.56 20.33 13.66
CA PRO A 240 -17.67 19.80 12.62
C PRO A 240 -17.94 20.46 11.26
N PRO A 241 -16.89 20.69 10.44
CA PRO A 241 -17.05 21.26 9.11
C PRO A 241 -17.87 20.33 8.22
N LYS A 242 -18.80 20.89 7.44
CA LYS A 242 -19.69 20.09 6.57
C LYS A 242 -19.25 20.09 5.12
N THR A 243 -18.43 21.07 4.73
CA THR A 243 -17.92 21.23 3.37
C THR A 243 -16.41 21.45 3.38
N ALA A 244 -15.77 21.24 2.22
CA ALA A 244 -14.36 21.58 2.03
C ALA A 244 -14.09 23.07 2.28
N ALA A 245 -15.03 23.94 1.89
CA ALA A 245 -14.93 25.39 2.12
C ALA A 245 -14.97 25.74 3.62
N ASP A 246 -15.82 25.06 4.41
CA ASP A 246 -15.85 25.24 5.86
C ASP A 246 -14.53 24.81 6.49
N LEU A 247 -13.99 23.67 6.06
CA LEU A 247 -12.70 23.15 6.54
C LEU A 247 -11.53 24.11 6.20
N ASP A 248 -11.56 24.71 5.01
CA ASP A 248 -10.55 25.67 4.54
C ASP A 248 -10.61 27.03 5.23
N ALA A 249 -11.78 27.40 5.75
CA ALA A 249 -11.97 28.60 6.54
C ALA A 249 -11.37 28.47 7.95
N LEU A 250 -11.11 27.24 8.42
CA LEU A 250 -10.46 26.99 9.70
C LEU A 250 -8.96 27.26 9.60
N GLU A 251 -8.42 27.81 10.69
CA GLU A 251 -6.98 27.92 10.89
C GLU A 251 -6.33 26.53 10.93
N ASP A 252 -5.09 26.46 10.44
CA ASP A 252 -4.24 25.30 10.68
C ASP A 252 -4.09 25.10 12.21
N ASP A 253 -4.05 23.84 12.63
CA ASP A 253 -3.67 23.47 13.99
C ASP A 253 -2.20 23.84 14.25
N GLU A 254 -1.72 23.61 15.47
CA GLU A 254 -0.29 23.65 15.75
C GLU A 254 0.30 22.23 15.63
N ARG A 255 1.60 22.14 15.31
CA ARG A 255 2.32 20.86 15.36
C ARG A 255 2.25 20.30 16.77
N ALA A 256 1.90 19.01 16.87
CA ALA A 256 1.61 18.33 18.13
C ALA A 256 0.51 19.02 18.97
N GLY A 257 -0.35 19.82 18.33
CA GLY A 257 -1.48 20.52 18.94
C GLY A 257 -2.68 19.61 19.23
N LYS A 258 -3.82 20.23 19.57
CA LYS A 258 -5.03 19.49 19.99
C LYS A 258 -5.58 18.59 18.89
N GLY A 259 -5.57 19.04 17.64
CA GLY A 259 -6.00 18.22 16.51
C GLY A 259 -5.06 17.04 16.27
N TYR A 260 -3.76 17.16 16.59
CA TYR A 260 -2.81 16.05 16.43
C TYR A 260 -3.14 14.94 17.42
N VAL A 261 -3.45 15.34 18.66
CA VAL A 261 -3.89 14.43 19.71
C VAL A 261 -5.19 13.73 19.31
N GLN A 262 -6.15 14.47 18.74
CA GLN A 262 -7.41 13.90 18.24
C GLN A 262 -7.17 12.91 17.09
N LEU A 263 -6.36 13.27 16.10
CA LEU A 263 -6.00 12.39 14.99
C LEU A 263 -5.32 11.12 15.50
N THR A 264 -4.28 11.26 16.34
CA THR A 264 -3.53 10.12 16.89
C THR A 264 -4.44 9.20 17.69
N LYS A 265 -5.37 9.77 18.48
CA LYS A 265 -6.37 8.98 19.20
C LYS A 265 -7.30 8.23 18.25
N ALA A 266 -7.85 8.89 17.22
CA ALA A 266 -8.74 8.25 16.25
C ALA A 266 -8.04 7.11 15.50
N VAL A 267 -6.78 7.31 15.10
CA VAL A 267 -5.95 6.27 14.47
C VAL A 267 -5.72 5.12 15.45
N GLN A 268 -5.33 5.41 16.69
CA GLN A 268 -5.11 4.38 17.71
C GLN A 268 -6.38 3.57 17.99
N ASP A 269 -7.53 4.22 18.11
CA ASP A 269 -8.80 3.54 18.31
C ASP A 269 -9.12 2.60 17.12
N ALA A 270 -8.82 3.01 15.88
CA ALA A 270 -8.99 2.17 14.69
C ALA A 270 -7.99 1.00 14.60
N VAL A 271 -6.75 1.19 15.06
CA VAL A 271 -5.74 0.13 15.17
C VAL A 271 -6.15 -0.91 16.21
N GLU A 272 -6.59 -0.46 17.39
CA GLU A 272 -7.02 -1.36 18.48
C GLU A 272 -8.31 -2.11 18.13
N ASP A 273 -9.22 -1.47 17.40
CA ASP A 273 -10.37 -2.15 16.83
C ASP A 273 -9.90 -3.27 15.89
N LYS A 274 -8.99 -3.01 14.95
CA LYS A 274 -8.47 -4.06 14.04
C LYS A 274 -7.84 -5.24 14.78
N LYS A 275 -7.11 -4.98 15.87
CA LYS A 275 -6.41 -6.00 16.67
C LYS A 275 -7.33 -6.81 17.59
N ASN A 276 -8.56 -6.34 17.82
CA ASN A 276 -9.45 -6.99 18.77
C ASN A 276 -9.72 -8.45 18.32
N PRO A 277 -9.52 -9.46 19.19
CA PRO A 277 -9.62 -10.87 18.83
C PRO A 277 -10.96 -11.32 18.26
N LYS A 278 -12.02 -10.51 18.45
CA LYS A 278 -13.34 -10.76 17.86
C LYS A 278 -13.40 -10.43 16.37
N HIS A 279 -12.48 -9.61 15.87
CA HIS A 279 -12.38 -9.33 14.45
C HIS A 279 -11.69 -10.48 13.73
N ILE A 280 -12.41 -11.01 12.75
CA ILE A 280 -11.85 -11.99 11.83
C ILE A 280 -10.84 -11.24 10.94
N ARG A 281 -9.67 -11.85 10.70
CA ARG A 281 -8.65 -11.31 9.79
C ARG A 281 -9.30 -10.92 8.46
N ASN A 282 -8.99 -9.73 7.95
CA ASN A 282 -9.52 -9.18 6.71
C ASN A 282 -11.04 -8.97 6.65
N SER A 283 -11.76 -9.02 7.78
CA SER A 283 -13.22 -8.75 7.83
C SER A 283 -13.62 -7.38 7.26
N TRP A 284 -12.71 -6.40 7.30
CA TRP A 284 -12.91 -5.09 6.67
C TRP A 284 -13.18 -5.17 5.16
N GLN A 285 -12.77 -6.25 4.48
CA GLN A 285 -13.00 -6.46 3.05
C GLN A 285 -14.46 -6.79 2.72
N GLU A 286 -15.29 -7.09 3.73
CA GLU A 286 -16.69 -7.52 3.58
C GLU A 286 -17.71 -6.43 3.93
N GLN A 287 -17.27 -5.20 4.20
CA GLN A 287 -18.16 -4.09 4.59
C GLN A 287 -19.15 -3.65 3.50
N GLN A 288 -18.85 -3.93 2.23
CA GLN A 288 -19.70 -3.65 1.08
C GLN A 288 -20.14 -5.00 0.46
N SER A 289 -21.45 -5.27 0.40
CA SER A 289 -22.00 -6.59 0.00
C SER A 289 -23.12 -6.53 -1.06
N GLY A 290 -23.40 -5.33 -1.58
CA GLY A 290 -24.44 -5.10 -2.59
C GLY A 290 -24.02 -5.40 -4.02
N GLY A 291 -24.68 -4.73 -4.97
CA GLY A 291 -24.33 -4.80 -6.41
C GLY A 291 -25.00 -5.93 -7.20
N LYS A 292 -25.98 -6.65 -6.63
CA LYS A 292 -26.72 -7.68 -7.36
C LYS A 292 -27.44 -7.07 -8.58
N GLY A 293 -27.14 -7.60 -9.76
CA GLY A 293 -27.66 -7.11 -11.04
C GLY A 293 -26.75 -6.10 -11.75
N GLU A 294 -25.64 -5.69 -11.13
CA GLU A 294 -24.63 -4.85 -11.76
C GLU A 294 -23.63 -5.68 -12.59
N PRO A 295 -22.91 -5.07 -13.55
CA PRO A 295 -21.82 -5.73 -14.26
C PRO A 295 -20.76 -6.29 -13.30
N PHE A 296 -20.20 -7.46 -13.62
CA PHE A 296 -19.17 -8.13 -12.81
C PHE A 296 -19.56 -8.43 -11.36
N TYR A 297 -20.87 -8.46 -11.04
CA TYR A 297 -21.35 -8.92 -9.75
C TYR A 297 -20.84 -10.33 -9.44
N ARG A 298 -20.29 -10.50 -8.24
CA ARG A 298 -19.91 -11.79 -7.67
C ARG A 298 -20.59 -11.90 -6.31
N GLU A 299 -21.18 -13.05 -6.03
CA GLU A 299 -21.75 -13.31 -4.71
C GLU A 299 -20.61 -13.23 -3.66
N PRO A 300 -20.73 -12.37 -2.63
CA PRO A 300 -19.63 -12.08 -1.71
C PRO A 300 -19.04 -13.31 -1.02
N HIS A 301 -19.87 -14.22 -0.51
CA HIS A 301 -19.39 -15.40 0.21
C HIS A 301 -18.64 -16.37 -0.72
N GLY A 302 -19.22 -16.69 -1.88
CA GLY A 302 -18.57 -17.52 -2.89
C GLY A 302 -17.26 -16.92 -3.41
N PHE A 303 -17.15 -15.58 -3.44
CA PHE A 303 -15.87 -14.93 -3.73
C PHE A 303 -14.85 -15.14 -2.61
N SER A 304 -15.23 -14.86 -1.35
CA SER A 304 -14.33 -15.01 -0.19
C SER A 304 -13.83 -16.46 -0.07
N ASP A 305 -14.69 -17.46 -0.25
CA ASP A 305 -14.32 -18.88 -0.23
C ASP A 305 -13.30 -19.24 -1.31
N ASN A 306 -13.48 -18.72 -2.53
CA ASN A 306 -12.54 -18.99 -3.63
C ASN A 306 -11.22 -18.21 -3.50
N LEU A 307 -11.26 -17.03 -2.89
CA LEU A 307 -10.04 -16.30 -2.52
C LEU A 307 -9.20 -17.12 -1.53
N GLU A 308 -9.83 -17.69 -0.50
CA GLU A 308 -9.14 -18.55 0.47
C GLU A 308 -8.57 -19.80 -0.21
N ARG A 309 -9.28 -20.43 -1.15
CA ARG A 309 -8.71 -21.53 -1.95
C ARG A 309 -7.47 -21.08 -2.73
N ALA A 310 -7.52 -19.93 -3.37
CA ALA A 310 -6.38 -19.39 -4.10
C ALA A 310 -5.18 -19.15 -3.18
N VAL A 311 -5.41 -18.66 -1.95
CA VAL A 311 -4.40 -18.52 -0.90
C VAL A 311 -3.76 -19.87 -0.58
N GLN A 312 -4.57 -20.90 -0.32
CA GLN A 312 -4.08 -22.24 0.01
C GLN A 312 -3.27 -22.87 -1.13
N TYR A 313 -3.68 -22.66 -2.39
CA TYR A 313 -2.88 -23.09 -3.54
C TYR A 313 -1.54 -22.36 -3.62
N GLY A 314 -1.49 -21.07 -3.31
CA GLY A 314 -0.23 -20.33 -3.25
C GLY A 314 0.75 -20.91 -2.24
N ILE A 315 0.26 -21.24 -1.04
CA ILE A 315 1.06 -21.91 0.00
C ILE A 315 1.57 -23.26 -0.50
N GLN A 316 0.73 -24.08 -1.13
CA GLN A 316 1.14 -25.37 -1.69
C GLN A 316 2.17 -25.22 -2.82
N SER A 317 2.04 -24.18 -3.65
CA SER A 317 3.03 -23.87 -4.68
C SER A 317 4.38 -23.49 -4.07
N PHE A 318 4.40 -22.70 -3.01
CA PHE A 318 5.63 -22.41 -2.26
C PHE A 318 6.24 -23.69 -1.67
N GLU A 319 5.43 -24.51 -0.98
CA GLU A 319 5.92 -25.76 -0.40
C GLU A 319 6.51 -26.66 -1.49
N SER A 320 5.84 -26.82 -2.63
CA SER A 320 6.31 -27.63 -3.76
C SER A 320 7.59 -27.08 -4.39
N LYS A 321 7.70 -25.76 -4.52
CA LYS A 321 8.90 -25.09 -5.05
C LYS A 321 10.13 -25.38 -4.19
N TRP A 322 9.97 -25.43 -2.88
CA TRP A 322 11.06 -25.58 -1.93
C TRP A 322 11.10 -26.97 -1.28
N GLY A 323 10.78 -28.02 -2.04
CA GLY A 323 10.96 -29.41 -1.63
C GLY A 323 10.10 -29.83 -0.42
N GLY A 324 8.92 -29.26 -0.24
CA GLY A 324 8.02 -29.51 0.88
C GLY A 324 8.29 -28.69 2.14
N HIS A 325 9.20 -27.70 2.08
CA HIS A 325 9.43 -26.78 3.20
C HIS A 325 8.19 -25.95 3.51
N LYS A 326 7.83 -25.82 4.79
CA LYS A 326 6.64 -25.12 5.24
C LYS A 326 6.98 -23.84 5.99
N GLY A 327 6.29 -22.76 5.65
CA GLY A 327 6.47 -21.46 6.27
C GLY A 327 7.68 -20.71 5.72
N CYS A 328 8.00 -19.59 6.35
CA CYS A 328 9.05 -18.68 5.88
C CYS A 328 10.41 -19.06 6.46
N GLY A 329 11.47 -18.79 5.71
CA GLY A 329 12.86 -19.09 6.08
C GLY A 329 13.36 -20.37 5.39
N LEU A 330 14.37 -20.24 4.54
CA LEU A 330 14.90 -21.37 3.76
C LEU A 330 16.37 -21.63 4.09
N PRO A 331 16.69 -22.09 5.32
CA PRO A 331 18.07 -22.31 5.73
C PRO A 331 18.72 -23.43 4.92
N GLY A 332 19.90 -23.16 4.35
CA GLY A 332 20.68 -24.12 3.56
C GLY A 332 20.24 -24.25 2.10
N PHE A 333 19.21 -23.52 1.67
CA PHE A 333 18.80 -23.46 0.26
C PHE A 333 19.57 -22.35 -0.47
N ASN A 334 19.74 -22.53 -1.77
CA ASN A 334 20.20 -21.54 -2.74
C ASN A 334 19.11 -21.29 -3.79
N THR A 335 19.33 -20.31 -4.68
CA THR A 335 18.34 -19.93 -5.69
C THR A 335 18.12 -21.03 -6.74
N GLU A 336 19.12 -21.87 -6.99
CA GLU A 336 19.07 -22.99 -7.93
C GLU A 336 18.28 -24.22 -7.42
N ASP A 337 18.02 -24.33 -6.12
CA ASP A 337 17.23 -25.42 -5.53
C ASP A 337 15.73 -25.32 -5.87
N ALA A 338 15.26 -24.15 -6.32
CA ALA A 338 13.87 -23.91 -6.65
C ALA A 338 13.35 -24.90 -7.69
N TRP A 339 12.29 -25.64 -7.35
CA TRP A 339 11.64 -26.68 -8.17
C TRP A 339 12.46 -27.94 -8.44
N MET A 340 13.64 -28.09 -7.85
CA MET A 340 14.55 -29.20 -8.15
C MET A 340 14.53 -30.32 -7.10
N LEU A 341 13.80 -30.14 -5.99
CA LEU A 341 13.82 -31.05 -4.83
C LEU A 341 12.55 -31.92 -4.78
N GLU A 342 12.72 -33.25 -4.78
CA GLU A 342 11.60 -34.20 -4.76
C GLU A 342 10.91 -34.34 -3.38
N SER A 343 11.63 -34.09 -2.27
CA SER A 343 11.11 -33.83 -0.91
C SER A 343 12.27 -33.56 0.07
N THR A 344 12.02 -32.79 1.14
CA THR A 344 12.87 -32.20 2.22
C THR A 344 14.28 -32.76 2.49
N THR A 345 15.10 -33.00 1.48
CA THR A 345 16.54 -33.06 1.64
C THR A 345 17.00 -31.62 1.77
N ILE A 346 17.13 -31.15 3.02
CA ILE A 346 17.89 -29.93 3.29
C ILE A 346 19.27 -30.16 2.66
N PRO A 347 19.71 -29.30 1.71
CA PRO A 347 21.03 -29.44 1.12
C PRO A 347 22.08 -29.46 2.23
N PRO A 348 23.10 -30.36 2.16
CA PRO A 348 24.15 -30.37 3.16
C PRO A 348 24.85 -29.00 3.19
N THR A 349 25.00 -28.45 4.40
CA THR A 349 25.63 -27.14 4.69
C THR A 349 27.08 -27.05 4.24
#